data_AF-A0A7S4REB9-F1
#
_entry.id   AF-A0A7S4REB9-F1
#
_cell.length_a   1.000
_cell.length_b   1.000
_cell.length_c   1.000
_cell.angle_alpha   90.00
_cell.angle_beta   90.00
_cell.angle_gamma   90.00
#
_symmetry.space_group_name_H-M   'P 1'
#
loop_
_entity.id
_entity.type
_entity.pdbx_description
1 polymer ?
#
loop_
_entity_poly.entity_id
_entity_poly.type
_entity_poly.pdbx_seq_one_letter_code
_entity_poly.pdbx_strand_id
1 'polypeptide(L)'
;RFAITTVAITTVLTPLFLVNDENFLSKWRSKERKMSVDMGNGNCKWTPPDPAYLQDKGEDMPFYKTIIAGYPSGDKRLTFVQMEALTGLPAKDEWDFEYLGMSNHPFIKANYPHHEGIWGWQDAGDQVIMVVRNIKRAMVEYHDILWDIGYAKTWDQAFELIPNLYQERPPLDDFMAWRDERVFDEI
;
A
#
# COMPACT_ATOMS: atom_id res chain seq x y z
N ARG A 1 -36.88 -27.65 11.01
CA ARG A 1 -36.10 -28.89 10.75
C ARG A 1 -34.80 -28.44 10.11
N PHE A 2 -33.76 -28.27 10.93
CA PHE A 2 -32.43 -27.84 10.49
C PHE A 2 -31.63 -29.09 10.13
N ALA A 3 -31.16 -29.17 8.88
CA ALA A 3 -30.20 -30.17 8.46
C ALA A 3 -28.80 -29.55 8.62
N ILE A 4 -28.08 -29.99 9.64
CA ILE A 4 -26.66 -29.76 9.80
C ILE A 4 -25.97 -30.79 8.90
N THR A 5 -25.40 -30.35 7.79
CA THR A 5 -24.57 -31.20 6.94
C THR A 5 -23.12 -31.03 7.38
N THR A 6 -22.66 -31.94 8.22
CA THR A 6 -21.26 -32.10 8.58
C THR A 6 -20.46 -32.53 7.34
N VAL A 7 -19.64 -31.63 6.79
CA VAL A 7 -18.66 -32.00 5.76
C VAL A 7 -17.45 -32.59 6.45
N ALA A 8 -17.30 -33.91 6.33
CA ALA A 8 -16.08 -34.61 6.73
C ALA A 8 -14.96 -34.23 5.74
N ILE A 9 -13.93 -33.54 6.23
CA ILE A 9 -12.69 -33.30 5.48
C ILE A 9 -11.92 -34.62 5.48
N THR A 10 -12.10 -35.41 4.42
CA THR A 10 -11.16 -36.49 4.08
C THR A 10 -9.89 -35.85 3.53
N THR A 11 -8.81 -35.99 4.28
CA THR A 11 -7.45 -35.67 3.87
C THR A 11 -7.04 -36.56 2.69
N VAL A 12 -7.35 -36.12 1.48
CA VAL A 12 -6.70 -36.65 0.28
C VAL A 12 -5.33 -36.00 0.22
N LEU A 13 -4.30 -36.77 0.57
CA LEU A 13 -2.90 -36.48 0.31
C LEU A 13 -2.71 -36.26 -1.19
N THR A 14 -2.83 -35.01 -1.65
CA THR A 14 -2.35 -34.60 -2.95
C THR A 14 -0.82 -34.77 -2.93
N PRO A 15 -0.22 -35.52 -3.87
CA PRO A 15 1.21 -35.49 -3.99
C PRO A 15 1.59 -34.05 -4.36
N LEU A 16 2.40 -33.45 -3.50
CA LEU A 16 3.11 -32.21 -3.77
C LEU A 16 3.96 -32.48 -5.03
N PHE A 17 3.40 -32.22 -6.21
CA PHE A 17 4.19 -32.08 -7.42
C PHE A 17 5.04 -30.84 -7.23
N LEU A 18 6.18 -31.02 -6.56
CA LEU A 18 7.33 -30.17 -6.74
C LEU A 18 7.68 -30.28 -8.23
N VAL A 19 7.18 -29.33 -9.01
CA VAL A 19 7.66 -29.05 -10.35
C VAL A 19 9.10 -28.57 -10.16
N ASN A 20 10.01 -29.51 -10.01
CA ASN A 20 11.45 -29.33 -10.07
C ASN A 20 11.87 -29.25 -11.55
N ASP A 21 11.13 -28.45 -12.33
CA ASP A 21 11.45 -28.22 -13.72
C ASP A 21 12.35 -26.98 -13.77
N GLU A 22 13.65 -27.21 -13.60
CA GLU A 22 14.66 -26.17 -13.82
C GLU A 22 14.50 -25.49 -15.19
N ASN A 23 13.82 -26.13 -16.15
CA ASN A 23 13.51 -25.56 -17.45
C ASN A 23 12.32 -24.59 -17.46
N PHE A 24 11.36 -24.72 -16.53
CA PHE A 24 10.27 -23.75 -16.40
C PHE A 24 10.79 -22.43 -15.81
N LEU A 25 11.66 -22.51 -14.80
CA LEU A 25 12.33 -21.34 -14.23
C LEU A 25 13.40 -20.75 -15.14
N SER A 26 14.09 -21.56 -15.97
CA SER A 26 15.09 -21.05 -16.92
C SER A 26 14.46 -20.30 -18.10
N LYS A 27 13.23 -20.65 -18.50
CA LYS A 27 12.50 -19.94 -19.57
C LYS A 27 12.02 -18.55 -19.13
N TRP A 28 11.85 -18.33 -17.83
CA TRP A 28 11.60 -17.01 -17.21
C TRP A 28 12.88 -16.31 -16.74
N ARG A 29 14.08 -16.87 -16.92
CA ARG A 29 15.34 -16.09 -16.95
C ARG A 29 15.40 -15.27 -18.24
N SER A 30 14.42 -14.39 -18.39
CA SER A 30 14.52 -13.19 -19.19
C SER A 30 15.72 -12.37 -18.70
N LYS A 31 16.13 -11.36 -19.47
CA LYS A 31 17.17 -10.37 -19.16
C LYS A 31 16.77 -9.50 -17.94
N GLU A 32 16.52 -10.12 -16.80
CA GLU A 32 15.94 -9.50 -15.63
C GLU A 32 17.02 -8.78 -14.82
N ARG A 33 16.69 -7.55 -14.45
CA ARG A 33 17.50 -6.69 -13.59
C ARG A 33 17.74 -7.40 -12.25
N LYS A 34 19.00 -7.70 -11.93
CA LYS A 34 19.37 -8.13 -10.57
C LYS A 34 19.29 -6.93 -9.64
N MET A 35 18.23 -6.92 -8.83
CA MET A 35 17.88 -5.84 -7.90
C MET A 35 18.98 -5.57 -6.87
N SER A 36 19.59 -6.63 -6.35
CA SER A 36 20.75 -6.56 -5.45
C SER A 36 21.79 -7.59 -5.86
N VAL A 37 23.05 -7.20 -5.81
CA VAL A 37 24.21 -8.10 -5.96
C VAL A 37 24.88 -8.21 -4.61
N ASP A 38 24.86 -9.42 -4.02
CA ASP A 38 25.62 -9.73 -2.81
C ASP A 38 27.11 -9.67 -3.13
N MET A 39 27.85 -8.87 -2.36
CA MET A 39 29.29 -8.66 -2.51
C MET A 39 30.08 -9.41 -1.43
N GLY A 40 29.41 -10.13 -0.52
CA GLY A 40 29.99 -10.80 0.64
C GLY A 40 30.29 -9.86 1.81
N ASN A 41 30.59 -10.43 2.99
CA ASN A 41 30.90 -9.70 4.24
C ASN A 41 29.83 -8.68 4.67
N GLY A 42 28.55 -8.96 4.40
CA GLY A 42 27.45 -8.03 4.68
C GLY A 42 27.33 -6.86 3.71
N ASN A 43 28.13 -6.83 2.64
CA ASN A 43 28.04 -5.79 1.62
C ASN A 43 27.07 -6.20 0.51
N CYS A 44 26.29 -5.24 0.05
CA CYS A 44 25.33 -5.42 -1.03
C CYS A 44 25.41 -4.23 -1.99
N LYS A 45 25.44 -4.51 -3.30
CA LYS A 45 25.30 -3.48 -4.33
C LYS A 45 23.86 -3.46 -4.80
N TRP A 46 23.15 -2.38 -4.49
CA TRP A 46 21.84 -2.10 -5.07
C TRP A 46 22.01 -1.67 -6.52
N THR A 47 21.24 -2.29 -7.42
CA THR A 47 21.08 -1.79 -8.77
C THR A 47 19.88 -0.84 -8.75
N PRO A 48 19.99 0.43 -9.17
CA PRO A 48 18.81 1.27 -9.36
C PRO A 48 17.98 0.76 -10.56
N PRO A 49 16.72 1.19 -10.68
CA PRO A 49 15.97 1.03 -11.91
C PRO A 49 16.63 1.81 -13.06
N ASP A 50 16.43 1.34 -14.30
CA ASP A 50 16.98 1.99 -15.49
C ASP A 50 16.08 3.17 -15.90
N PRO A 51 16.54 4.43 -15.79
CA PRO A 51 15.75 5.59 -16.18
C PRO A 51 15.44 5.62 -17.69
N ALA A 52 16.23 4.96 -18.54
CA ALA A 52 15.97 4.88 -19.97
C ALA A 52 14.72 4.05 -20.29
N TYR A 53 14.35 3.10 -19.42
CA TYR A 53 13.16 2.27 -19.61
C TYR A 53 11.86 3.08 -19.69
N LEU A 54 11.75 4.13 -18.89
CA LEU A 54 10.60 5.03 -18.91
C LEU A 54 10.64 6.00 -20.11
N GLN A 55 11.82 6.50 -20.47
CA GLN A 55 11.98 7.39 -21.63
C GLN A 55 11.62 6.69 -22.96
N ASP A 56 12.01 5.43 -23.12
CA ASP A 56 11.79 4.68 -24.37
C ASP A 56 10.33 4.29 -24.61
N LYS A 57 9.49 4.37 -23.58
CA LYS A 57 8.13 3.81 -23.60
C LYS A 57 7.02 4.86 -23.63
N GLY A 58 7.34 6.11 -23.32
CA GLY A 58 6.39 7.24 -23.36
C GLY A 58 5.33 7.21 -22.25
N GLU A 59 4.48 8.23 -22.23
CA GLU A 59 3.45 8.45 -21.20
C GLU A 59 2.27 7.46 -21.31
N ASP A 60 2.09 6.82 -22.47
CA ASP A 60 0.99 5.90 -22.78
C ASP A 60 1.31 4.42 -22.53
N MET A 61 2.33 4.12 -21.70
CA MET A 61 2.64 2.73 -21.38
C MET A 61 1.42 2.04 -20.72
N PRO A 62 0.97 0.88 -21.22
CA PRO A 62 -0.09 0.11 -20.56
C PRO A 62 0.48 -0.53 -19.28
N PHE A 63 0.24 0.11 -18.15
CA PHE A 63 0.63 -0.40 -16.84
C PHE A 63 -0.39 -1.41 -16.32
N TYR A 64 0.12 -2.48 -15.70
CA TYR A 64 -0.66 -3.31 -14.79
C TYR A 64 -0.75 -2.59 -13.43
N LYS A 65 -1.91 -2.01 -13.14
CA LYS A 65 -2.14 -1.09 -12.02
C LYS A 65 -2.33 -1.86 -10.72
N THR A 66 -1.52 -1.50 -9.74
CA THR A 66 -1.57 -2.03 -8.38
C THR A 66 -2.07 -0.98 -7.43
N ILE A 67 -3.14 -1.30 -6.71
CA ILE A 67 -3.68 -0.45 -5.65
C ILE A 67 -3.09 -0.90 -4.32
N ILE A 68 -2.46 0.03 -3.61
CA ILE A 68 -1.89 -0.17 -2.29
C ILE A 68 -2.90 0.42 -1.29
N ALA A 69 -3.67 -0.46 -0.67
CA ALA A 69 -4.78 -0.10 0.19
C ALA A 69 -4.54 -0.50 1.64
N GLY A 70 -5.29 0.12 2.56
CA GLY A 70 -5.16 -0.13 3.99
C GLY A 70 -5.63 1.05 4.82
N TYR A 71 -5.69 0.85 6.13
CA TYR A 71 -6.14 1.86 7.09
C TYR A 71 -5.20 3.09 7.11
N PRO A 72 -5.69 4.31 7.39
CA PRO A 72 -4.83 5.46 7.67
C PRO A 72 -3.70 5.11 8.66
N SER A 73 -2.49 5.63 8.45
CA SER A 73 -1.30 5.24 9.24
C SER A 73 -0.94 3.74 9.22
N GLY A 74 -1.45 2.99 8.24
CA GLY A 74 -1.14 1.58 8.00
C GLY A 74 0.15 1.34 7.21
N ASP A 75 1.14 2.23 7.26
CA ASP A 75 2.43 2.12 6.55
C ASP A 75 2.35 1.98 5.00
N LYS A 76 1.21 2.29 4.37
CA LYS A 76 1.06 2.29 2.90
C LYS A 76 2.12 3.15 2.18
N ARG A 77 2.57 4.23 2.82
CA ARG A 77 3.65 5.10 2.32
C ARG A 77 4.95 4.33 2.13
N LEU A 78 5.30 3.49 3.10
CA LEU A 78 6.50 2.65 3.00
C LEU A 78 6.39 1.67 1.84
N THR A 79 5.23 0.99 1.70
CA THR A 79 5.00 0.04 0.62
C THR A 79 5.12 0.71 -0.74
N PHE A 80 4.51 1.88 -0.97
CA PHE A 80 4.64 2.53 -2.27
C PHE A 80 6.07 2.98 -2.56
N VAL A 81 6.79 3.55 -1.58
CA VAL A 81 8.19 3.98 -1.76
C VAL A 81 9.09 2.79 -2.09
N GLN A 82 8.84 1.63 -1.46
CA GLN A 82 9.52 0.39 -1.82
C GLN A 82 9.22 -0.02 -3.26
N MET A 83 7.97 0.03 -3.70
CA MET A 83 7.61 -0.31 -5.08
C MET A 83 8.26 0.63 -6.11
N GLU A 84 8.30 1.93 -5.83
CA GLU A 84 9.02 2.91 -6.64
C GLU A 84 10.51 2.59 -6.70
N ALA A 85 11.15 2.31 -5.56
CA ALA A 85 12.57 1.98 -5.53
C ALA A 85 12.89 0.66 -6.27
N LEU A 86 12.00 -0.32 -6.20
CA LEU A 86 12.16 -1.65 -6.80
C LEU A 86 11.96 -1.62 -8.32
N THR A 87 11.07 -0.77 -8.82
CA THR A 87 10.66 -0.80 -10.23
C THR A 87 11.12 0.43 -11.02
N GLY A 88 11.39 1.54 -10.34
CA GLY A 88 11.63 2.85 -10.92
C GLY A 88 10.41 3.51 -11.51
N LEU A 89 9.23 2.94 -11.31
CA LEU A 89 7.99 3.49 -11.81
C LEU A 89 7.36 4.38 -10.73
N PRO A 90 6.73 5.50 -11.11
CA PRO A 90 6.16 6.44 -10.15
C PRO A 90 4.89 5.88 -9.51
N ALA A 91 4.69 6.19 -8.23
CA ALA A 91 3.42 5.98 -7.53
C ALA A 91 2.68 7.31 -7.40
N LYS A 92 1.36 7.25 -7.14
CA LYS A 92 0.55 8.44 -6.88
C LYS A 92 -0.50 8.19 -5.80
N ASP A 93 -0.81 9.23 -5.03
CA ASP A 93 -1.91 9.19 -4.06
C ASP A 93 -3.25 9.28 -4.79
N GLU A 94 -4.26 8.55 -4.32
CA GLU A 94 -5.59 8.59 -4.93
C GLU A 94 -6.19 10.01 -4.94
N TRP A 95 -5.93 10.79 -3.88
CA TRP A 95 -6.42 12.16 -3.77
C TRP A 95 -5.79 13.10 -4.80
N ASP A 96 -4.55 12.82 -5.24
CA ASP A 96 -3.92 13.63 -6.27
C ASP A 96 -4.63 13.49 -7.63
N PHE A 97 -5.40 12.43 -7.87
CA PHE A 97 -6.20 12.32 -9.09
C PHE A 97 -7.41 13.24 -9.09
N GLU A 98 -8.01 13.47 -7.92
CA GLU A 98 -9.12 14.41 -7.76
C GLU A 98 -8.64 15.86 -7.94
N TYR A 99 -7.50 16.22 -7.33
CA TYR A 99 -7.04 17.62 -7.30
C TYR A 99 -6.08 18.00 -8.44
N LEU A 100 -5.22 17.08 -8.89
CA LEU A 100 -4.22 17.35 -9.93
C LEU A 100 -4.60 16.72 -11.28
N GLY A 101 -5.68 15.93 -11.31
CA GLY A 101 -6.18 15.26 -12.50
C GLY A 101 -5.62 13.85 -12.71
N MET A 102 -6.34 13.12 -13.58
CA MET A 102 -6.02 11.74 -13.96
C MET A 102 -4.68 11.65 -14.68
N SER A 103 -3.84 10.70 -14.26
CA SER A 103 -2.53 10.46 -14.86
C SER A 103 -2.16 8.98 -14.86
N ASN A 104 -1.32 8.55 -15.79
CA ASN A 104 -1.02 7.14 -15.94
C ASN A 104 0.08 6.66 -14.96
N HIS A 105 -0.34 6.12 -13.80
CA HIS A 105 0.58 5.57 -12.80
C HIS A 105 0.30 4.07 -12.58
N PRO A 106 1.36 3.24 -12.41
CA PRO A 106 1.23 1.82 -12.10
C PRO A 106 0.90 1.55 -10.64
N PHE A 107 1.26 2.43 -9.70
CA PHE A 107 0.98 2.24 -8.28
C PHE A 107 0.12 3.37 -7.75
N ILE A 108 -0.98 3.00 -7.12
CA ILE A 108 -1.96 3.93 -6.60
C ILE A 108 -2.12 3.66 -5.11
N LYS A 109 -1.82 4.65 -4.27
CA LYS A 109 -2.05 4.54 -2.82
C LYS A 109 -3.50 4.97 -2.52
N ALA A 110 -4.25 4.09 -1.87
CA ALA A 110 -5.63 4.34 -1.47
C ALA A 110 -5.85 4.10 0.03
N ASN A 111 -6.79 4.80 0.64
CA ASN A 111 -7.26 4.51 1.99
C ASN A 111 -8.43 3.52 1.96
N TYR A 112 -8.44 2.56 2.87
CA TYR A 112 -9.52 1.59 3.00
C TYR A 112 -9.76 1.24 4.48
N PRO A 113 -11.01 1.02 4.93
CA PRO A 113 -12.26 1.07 4.16
C PRO A 113 -12.69 2.50 3.80
N HIS A 114 -13.38 2.65 2.67
CA HIS A 114 -14.14 3.86 2.37
C HIS A 114 -15.44 3.87 3.19
N HIS A 115 -15.92 5.05 3.59
CA HIS A 115 -17.17 5.17 4.35
C HIS A 115 -18.37 4.58 3.59
N GLU A 116 -18.33 4.69 2.26
CA GLU A 116 -19.35 4.20 1.34
C GLU A 116 -19.34 2.68 1.20
N GLY A 117 -18.28 2.00 1.68
CA GLY A 117 -18.10 0.56 1.53
C GLY A 117 -17.87 0.09 0.09
N ILE A 118 -17.71 1.02 -0.85
CA ILE A 118 -17.49 0.75 -2.27
C ILE A 118 -16.04 1.09 -2.60
N TRP A 119 -15.40 0.23 -3.38
CA TRP A 119 -14.04 0.44 -3.84
C TRP A 119 -14.00 1.54 -4.92
N GLY A 120 -13.29 2.64 -4.66
CA GLY A 120 -13.26 3.80 -5.57
C GLY A 120 -12.66 3.52 -6.94
N TRP A 121 -11.86 2.46 -7.07
CA TRP A 121 -11.10 2.16 -8.28
C TRP A 121 -11.68 1.05 -9.18
N GLN A 122 -12.77 0.40 -8.76
CA GLN A 122 -13.50 -0.67 -9.49
C GLN A 122 -12.62 -1.46 -10.48
N ASP A 123 -12.91 -1.37 -11.78
CA ASP A 123 -12.24 -2.08 -12.87
C ASP A 123 -10.94 -1.41 -13.35
N ALA A 124 -10.55 -0.27 -12.76
CA ALA A 124 -9.33 0.45 -13.11
C ALA A 124 -8.08 -0.08 -12.38
N GLY A 125 -8.24 -0.91 -11.35
CA GLY A 125 -7.14 -1.60 -10.66
C GLY A 125 -7.07 -3.07 -11.05
N ASP A 126 -5.91 -3.52 -11.51
CA ASP A 126 -5.72 -4.93 -11.89
C ASP A 126 -5.41 -5.83 -10.67
N GLN A 127 -4.80 -5.27 -9.63
CA GLN A 127 -4.51 -5.98 -8.39
C GLN A 127 -4.47 -5.06 -7.17
N VAL A 128 -4.63 -5.66 -5.98
CA VAL A 128 -4.62 -4.95 -4.70
C VAL A 128 -3.61 -5.56 -3.76
N ILE A 129 -2.76 -4.71 -3.17
CA ILE A 129 -1.93 -5.02 -2.01
C ILE A 129 -2.61 -4.40 -0.79
N MET A 130 -3.13 -5.24 0.09
CA MET A 130 -3.69 -4.81 1.37
C MET A 130 -2.58 -4.73 2.43
N VAL A 131 -2.29 -3.53 2.90
CA VAL A 131 -1.30 -3.29 3.96
C VAL A 131 -2.00 -3.28 5.30
N VAL A 132 -1.69 -4.28 6.12
CA VAL A 132 -2.26 -4.45 7.47
C VAL A 132 -1.17 -4.21 8.50
N ARG A 133 -1.49 -3.37 9.47
CA ARG A 133 -0.59 -3.01 10.58
C ARG A 133 -1.28 -3.28 11.91
N ASN A 134 -0.49 -3.40 12.97
CA ASN A 134 -1.00 -3.46 14.33
C ASN A 134 -1.91 -2.24 14.61
N ILE A 135 -3.17 -2.53 14.94
CA ILE A 135 -4.20 -1.51 15.13
C ILE A 135 -3.87 -0.51 16.24
N LYS A 136 -3.23 -0.96 17.33
CA LYS A 136 -2.85 -0.08 18.44
C LYS A 136 -1.87 0.99 17.99
N ARG A 137 -0.97 0.64 17.06
CA ARG A 137 0.01 1.57 16.51
C ARG A 137 -0.61 2.46 15.45
N ALA A 138 -1.41 1.89 14.55
CA ALA A 138 -2.09 2.64 13.51
C ALA A 138 -3.03 3.71 14.09
N MET A 139 -3.78 3.40 15.16
CA MET A 139 -4.66 4.35 15.83
C MET A 139 -3.90 5.55 16.42
N VAL A 140 -2.80 5.28 17.16
CA VAL A 140 -2.00 6.35 17.77
C VAL A 140 -1.39 7.22 16.70
N GLU A 141 -0.75 6.63 15.68
CA GLU A 141 -0.15 7.42 14.60
C GLU A 141 -1.20 8.15 13.76
N TYR A 142 -2.42 7.62 13.60
CA TYR A 142 -3.49 8.32 12.91
C TYR A 142 -3.99 9.53 13.70
N HIS A 143 -4.19 9.36 15.01
CA HIS A 143 -4.51 10.47 15.89
C HIS A 143 -3.44 11.57 15.83
N ASP A 144 -2.17 11.19 15.98
CA ASP A 144 -1.08 12.16 16.04
C ASP A 144 -1.01 13.00 14.74
N ILE A 145 -1.17 12.36 13.58
CA ILE A 145 -1.26 13.07 12.30
C ILE A 145 -2.46 14.02 12.26
N LEU A 146 -3.64 13.58 12.72
CA LEU A 146 -4.84 14.42 12.74
C LEU A 146 -4.68 15.61 13.68
N TRP A 147 -4.06 15.40 14.83
CA TRP A 147 -3.80 16.44 15.82
C TRP A 147 -2.81 17.47 15.26
N ASP A 148 -1.72 17.02 14.63
CA ASP A 148 -0.70 17.87 14.02
C ASP A 148 -1.27 18.78 12.91
N ILE A 149 -2.21 18.25 12.11
CA ILE A 149 -2.92 19.03 11.08
C ILE A 149 -4.16 19.76 11.62
N GLY A 150 -4.29 19.90 12.94
CA GLY A 150 -5.37 20.66 13.58
C GLY A 150 -6.77 20.16 13.22
N TYR A 151 -6.93 18.86 12.93
CA TYR A 151 -8.17 18.26 12.46
C TYR A 151 -8.79 18.93 11.23
N ALA A 152 -7.94 19.48 10.35
CA ALA A 152 -8.31 20.12 9.10
C ALA A 152 -9.33 19.28 8.30
N LYS A 153 -10.35 19.96 7.76
CA LYS A 153 -11.42 19.33 6.97
C LYS A 153 -11.24 19.51 5.47
N THR A 154 -10.41 20.48 5.07
CA THR A 154 -10.08 20.74 3.67
C THR A 154 -8.62 20.46 3.41
N TRP A 155 -8.29 20.14 2.15
CA TRP A 155 -6.92 19.90 1.72
C TRP A 155 -6.04 21.13 1.95
N ASP A 156 -6.53 22.33 1.63
CA ASP A 156 -5.77 23.59 1.80
C ASP A 156 -5.36 23.82 3.26
N GLN A 157 -6.29 23.62 4.19
CA GLN A 157 -6.03 23.76 5.63
C GLN A 157 -4.98 22.74 6.11
N ALA A 158 -5.10 21.49 5.66
CA ALA A 158 -4.14 20.45 6.03
C ALA A 158 -2.75 20.75 5.45
N PHE A 159 -2.68 21.30 4.24
CA PHE A 159 -1.43 21.62 3.55
C PHE A 159 -0.65 22.72 4.28
N GLU A 160 -1.32 23.76 4.76
CA GLU A 160 -0.70 24.84 5.55
C GLU A 160 -0.09 24.34 6.87
N LEU A 161 -0.61 23.24 7.42
CA LEU A 161 -0.20 22.68 8.71
C LEU A 161 0.82 21.53 8.57
N ILE A 162 1.24 21.17 7.34
CA ILE A 162 2.31 20.19 7.11
C ILE A 162 3.59 20.47 7.92
N PRO A 163 4.05 21.73 8.08
CA PRO A 163 5.23 22.03 8.90
C PRO A 163 5.11 21.61 10.36
N ASN A 164 3.90 21.43 10.88
CA ASN A 164 3.64 21.04 12.26
C ASN A 164 3.70 19.52 12.48
N LEU A 165 3.74 18.73 11.40
CA LEU A 165 3.80 17.27 11.49
C LEU A 165 5.01 16.81 12.30
N TYR A 166 4.75 15.95 13.29
CA TYR A 166 5.73 15.31 14.16
C TYR A 166 6.63 16.26 14.96
N GLN A 167 6.21 17.52 15.15
CA GLN A 167 6.98 18.49 15.94
C GLN A 167 6.81 18.25 17.44
N GLU A 168 5.59 17.97 17.87
CA GLU A 168 5.25 17.77 19.28
C GLU A 168 4.41 16.52 19.45
N ARG A 169 4.45 15.95 20.65
CA ARG A 169 3.59 14.82 20.98
C ARG A 169 2.24 15.36 21.47
N PRO A 170 1.10 14.88 20.96
CA PRO A 170 -0.20 15.27 21.46
C PRO A 170 -0.35 14.98 22.96
N PRO A 171 -1.08 15.83 23.71
CA PRO A 171 -1.46 15.53 25.08
C PRO A 171 -2.20 14.20 25.19
N LEU A 172 -1.97 13.47 26.29
CA LEU A 172 -2.65 12.20 26.53
C LEU A 172 -4.17 12.38 26.63
N ASP A 173 -4.62 13.46 27.25
CA ASP A 173 -6.04 13.74 27.45
C ASP A 173 -6.77 13.95 26.11
N ASP A 174 -6.13 14.64 25.17
CA ASP A 174 -6.65 14.83 23.80
C ASP A 174 -6.81 13.49 23.08
N PHE A 175 -5.80 12.61 23.17
CA PHE A 175 -5.87 11.28 22.60
C PHE A 175 -7.00 10.45 23.20
N MET A 176 -7.17 10.50 24.52
CA MET A 176 -8.22 9.76 25.22
C MET A 176 -9.61 10.26 24.80
N ALA A 177 -9.81 11.58 24.69
CA ALA A 177 -11.04 12.18 24.23
C ALA A 177 -11.37 11.78 22.78
N TRP A 178 -10.41 11.91 21.86
CA TRP A 178 -10.57 11.51 20.46
C TRP A 178 -10.90 10.03 20.30
N ARG A 179 -10.17 9.16 21.03
CA ARG A 179 -10.40 7.71 20.98
C ARG A 179 -11.81 7.38 21.42
N ASP A 180 -12.25 7.96 22.54
CA ASP A 180 -13.55 7.66 23.10
C ASP A 180 -14.67 8.14 22.15
N GLU A 181 -14.54 9.35 21.58
CA GLU A 181 -15.45 9.86 20.55
C GLU A 181 -15.54 8.91 19.34
N ARG A 182 -14.40 8.48 18.78
CA ARG A 182 -14.37 7.58 17.61
C ARG A 182 -14.95 6.20 17.88
N VAL A 183 -14.71 5.65 19.06
CA VAL A 183 -15.31 4.38 19.46
C VAL A 183 -16.83 4.49 19.54
N PHE A 184 -17.38 5.63 19.97
CA PHE A 184 -18.83 5.84 20.02
C PHE A 184 -19.46 6.17 18.66
N ASP A 185 -18.72 6.84 17.76
CA ASP A 185 -19.21 7.17 16.42
C ASP A 185 -19.20 5.98 15.45
N GLU A 186 -18.29 5.02 15.64
CA GLU A 186 -18.10 3.88 14.73
C GLU A 186 -18.85 2.59 15.18
N ILE A 187 -19.47 2.58 16.37
CA ILE A 187 -20.31 1.47 16.91
C ILE A 187 -21.79 1.82 16.80
#